data_AF-A0A2A4RIM1-F1
#
_entry.id   AF-A0A2A4RIM1-F1
#
_cell.length_a   1.000
_cell.length_b   1.000
_cell.length_c   1.000
_cell.angle_alpha   90.00
_cell.angle_beta   90.00
_cell.angle_gamma   90.00
#
_symmetry.space_group_name_H-M   'P 1'
#
loop_
_entity.id
_entity.type
_entity.pdbx_description
1 polymer ?
#
loop_
_entity_poly.entity_id
_entity_poly.type
_entity_poly.pdbx_seq_one_letter_code
_entity_poly.pdbx_strand_id
1 'polypeptide(L)'
;MTYIRLFTFIFTSVVYVACASASETIYPVVTYKCDVEADIVTLTNSLLKGDEGATFNYSDTDGTYSPWNLLDIDRSTSRTRIVKTRKIKKTCKLSSGEYTVTIEPEVFNRNLSGTCDASISSAFTVTHNSVTIKELTPFEDDCRSHSPIITRVTVFGKTSEVKIKRIARSKFY
;
A
#
# COMPACT_ATOMS: atom_id res chain seq x y z
N MET A 1 -19.94 -73.18 -32.48
CA MET A 1 -20.32 -71.76 -32.69
C MET A 1 -20.13 -71.05 -31.36
N THR A 2 -19.04 -70.32 -31.19
CA THR A 2 -18.64 -69.75 -29.89
C THR A 2 -18.57 -68.24 -30.02
N TYR A 3 -19.41 -67.55 -29.24
CA TYR A 3 -19.58 -66.10 -29.23
C TYR A 3 -18.40 -65.40 -28.51
N ILE A 4 -17.71 -64.49 -29.22
CA ILE A 4 -16.73 -63.57 -28.61
C ILE A 4 -17.49 -62.32 -28.16
N ARG A 5 -17.54 -62.07 -26.85
CA ARG A 5 -18.06 -60.84 -26.27
C ARG A 5 -16.96 -59.78 -26.24
N LEU A 6 -17.15 -58.70 -27.01
CA LEU A 6 -16.28 -57.52 -27.03
C LEU A 6 -16.63 -56.62 -25.84
N PHE A 7 -15.75 -56.55 -24.83
CA PHE A 7 -15.86 -55.61 -23.72
C PHE A 7 -15.24 -54.27 -24.11
N THR A 8 -16.08 -53.27 -24.39
CA THR A 8 -15.64 -51.89 -24.69
C THR A 8 -15.42 -51.14 -23.38
N PHE A 9 -14.15 -50.92 -23.00
CA PHE A 9 -13.77 -50.01 -21.92
C PHE A 9 -13.88 -48.57 -22.40
N ILE A 10 -14.87 -47.81 -21.90
CA ILE A 10 -15.00 -46.38 -22.14
C ILE A 10 -14.10 -45.65 -21.14
N PHE A 11 -12.96 -45.13 -21.62
CA PHE A 11 -12.11 -44.19 -20.87
C PHE A 11 -12.79 -42.82 -20.84
N THR A 12 -13.38 -42.44 -19.72
CA THR A 12 -13.85 -41.07 -19.47
C THR A 12 -12.68 -40.16 -19.15
N SER A 13 -12.28 -39.31 -20.10
CA SER A 13 -11.30 -38.24 -19.91
C SER A 13 -11.95 -37.08 -19.13
N VAL A 14 -11.55 -36.91 -17.86
CA VAL A 14 -11.91 -35.75 -17.05
C VAL A 14 -11.09 -34.56 -17.53
N VAL A 15 -11.74 -33.60 -18.19
CA VAL A 15 -11.12 -32.32 -18.59
C VAL A 15 -11.06 -31.43 -17.35
N TYR A 16 -9.88 -31.34 -16.74
CA TYR A 16 -9.60 -30.33 -15.73
C TYR A 16 -9.48 -28.96 -16.42
N VAL A 17 -10.53 -28.15 -16.34
CA VAL A 17 -10.46 -26.72 -16.68
C VAL A 17 -9.73 -26.04 -15.53
N ALA A 18 -8.45 -25.71 -15.74
CA ALA A 18 -7.73 -24.82 -14.84
C ALA A 18 -8.30 -23.40 -15.01
N CYS A 19 -9.12 -22.96 -14.06
CA CYS A 19 -9.42 -21.54 -13.93
C CYS A 19 -8.12 -20.81 -13.55
N ALA A 20 -7.52 -20.11 -14.51
CA ALA A 20 -6.49 -19.13 -14.22
C ALA A 20 -7.15 -17.97 -13.46
N SER A 21 -7.02 -17.96 -12.13
CA SER A 21 -7.35 -16.79 -11.33
C SER A 21 -6.29 -15.73 -11.57
N ALA A 22 -6.61 -14.69 -12.34
CA ALA A 22 -5.77 -13.51 -12.42
C ALA A 22 -5.63 -12.90 -11.01
N SER A 23 -4.40 -12.64 -10.57
CA SER A 23 -4.16 -11.87 -9.37
C SER A 23 -4.79 -10.49 -9.56
N GLU A 24 -5.71 -10.09 -8.68
CA GLU A 24 -6.30 -8.75 -8.73
C GLU A 24 -5.21 -7.68 -8.57
N THR A 25 -5.31 -6.60 -9.36
CA THR A 25 -4.38 -5.47 -9.25
C THR A 25 -4.58 -4.77 -7.91
N ILE A 26 -3.48 -4.37 -7.28
CA ILE A 26 -3.45 -3.78 -5.94
C ILE A 26 -3.16 -2.28 -6.05
N TYR A 27 -3.95 -1.49 -5.33
CA TYR A 27 -3.88 -0.04 -5.31
C TYR A 27 -3.62 0.44 -3.87
N PRO A 28 -2.38 0.83 -3.53
CA PRO A 28 -2.07 1.30 -2.18
C PRO A 28 -2.67 2.67 -1.91
N VAL A 29 -3.28 2.82 -0.73
CA VAL A 29 -3.92 4.04 -0.25
C VAL A 29 -3.37 4.40 1.13
N VAL A 30 -2.89 5.63 1.24
CA VAL A 30 -2.61 6.26 2.53
C VAL A 30 -3.68 7.29 2.82
N THR A 31 -4.34 7.16 3.97
CA THR A 31 -5.37 8.11 4.43
C THR A 31 -4.87 8.89 5.62
N TYR A 32 -4.92 10.22 5.54
CA TYR A 32 -4.66 11.16 6.62
C TYR A 32 -5.98 11.70 7.18
N LYS A 33 -6.13 11.68 8.50
CA LYS A 33 -7.24 12.31 9.21
C LYS A 33 -6.73 13.13 10.40
N CYS A 34 -7.11 14.40 10.45
CA CYS A 34 -6.98 15.26 11.63
C CYS A 34 -8.34 15.30 12.34
N ASP A 35 -8.38 14.85 13.59
CA ASP A 35 -9.59 14.82 14.41
C ASP A 35 -9.35 15.69 15.65
N VAL A 36 -9.75 16.96 15.53
CA VAL A 36 -9.50 17.98 16.57
C VAL A 36 -10.32 17.70 17.84
N GLU A 37 -11.52 17.16 17.69
CA GLU A 37 -12.41 16.84 18.82
C GLU A 37 -11.86 15.67 19.64
N ALA A 38 -11.38 14.62 18.96
CA ALA A 38 -10.72 13.50 19.60
C ALA A 38 -9.26 13.79 19.99
N ASP A 39 -8.74 14.95 19.61
CA ASP A 39 -7.37 15.40 19.83
C ASP A 39 -6.31 14.43 19.28
N ILE A 40 -6.52 13.94 18.05
CA ILE A 40 -5.63 12.97 17.40
C ILE A 40 -5.40 13.26 15.91
N VAL A 41 -4.26 12.82 15.40
CA VAL A 41 -4.03 12.61 13.96
C VAL A 41 -3.91 11.12 13.70
N THR A 42 -4.55 10.63 12.64
CA THR A 42 -4.44 9.24 12.19
C THR A 42 -3.91 9.17 10.77
N LEU A 43 -2.92 8.33 10.54
CA LEU A 43 -2.59 7.80 9.22
C LEU A 43 -3.03 6.35 9.12
N THR A 44 -3.65 5.97 8.02
CA THR A 44 -3.99 4.58 7.70
C THR A 44 -3.33 4.17 6.40
N ASN A 45 -2.80 2.96 6.35
CA ASN A 45 -2.30 2.32 5.14
C ASN A 45 -3.20 1.13 4.82
N SER A 46 -3.74 1.10 3.60
CA SER A 46 -4.70 0.12 3.13
C SER A 46 -4.49 -0.19 1.65
N LEU A 47 -5.06 -1.30 1.19
CA LEU A 47 -5.04 -1.71 -0.20
C LEU A 47 -6.47 -1.76 -0.73
N LEU A 48 -6.67 -1.21 -1.92
CA LEU A 48 -7.86 -1.49 -2.73
C LEU A 48 -7.50 -2.52 -3.80
N LYS A 49 -8.47 -3.30 -4.24
CA LYS A 49 -8.26 -4.37 -5.23
C LYS A 49 -9.25 -4.23 -6.38
N GLY A 50 -8.85 -4.72 -7.56
CA GLY A 50 -9.71 -4.79 -8.74
C GLY A 50 -10.34 -3.45 -9.12
N ASP A 51 -11.62 -3.47 -9.46
CA ASP A 51 -12.35 -2.31 -9.97
C ASP A 51 -12.50 -1.18 -8.92
N GLU A 52 -12.59 -1.53 -7.64
CA GLU A 52 -12.65 -0.55 -6.55
C GLU A 52 -11.39 0.31 -6.54
N GLY A 53 -10.22 -0.31 -6.62
CA GLY A 53 -8.96 0.42 -6.66
C GLY A 53 -8.73 1.16 -7.97
N ALA A 54 -9.17 0.60 -9.11
CA ALA A 54 -9.03 1.22 -10.42
C ALA A 54 -9.82 2.53 -10.56
N THR A 55 -10.94 2.65 -9.85
CA THR A 55 -11.86 3.80 -9.92
C THR A 55 -11.77 4.72 -8.71
N PHE A 56 -10.90 4.43 -7.75
CA PHE A 56 -10.77 5.21 -6.53
C PHE A 56 -10.28 6.64 -6.80
N ASN A 57 -11.02 7.62 -6.30
CA ASN A 57 -10.70 9.04 -6.44
C ASN A 57 -9.84 9.52 -5.27
N TYR A 58 -8.52 9.48 -5.43
CA TYR A 58 -7.58 10.08 -4.48
C TYR A 58 -7.76 11.60 -4.44
N SER A 59 -7.96 12.14 -3.25
CA SER A 59 -8.21 13.57 -3.11
C SER A 59 -7.58 14.14 -1.84
N ASP A 60 -7.13 15.39 -1.94
CA ASP A 60 -6.58 16.11 -0.80
C ASP A 60 -7.65 16.43 0.26
N THR A 61 -8.89 16.63 -0.20
CA THR A 61 -10.08 16.88 0.64
C THR A 61 -10.42 15.69 1.52
N ASP A 62 -10.36 14.47 0.97
CA ASP A 62 -10.62 13.24 1.71
C ASP A 62 -9.37 12.74 2.46
N GLY A 63 -8.23 13.43 2.27
CA GLY A 63 -6.95 13.06 2.86
C GLY A 63 -6.41 11.74 2.31
N THR A 64 -6.76 11.35 1.07
CA THR A 64 -6.40 10.06 0.48
C THR A 64 -5.35 10.21 -0.61
N TYR A 65 -4.31 9.38 -0.54
CA TYR A 65 -3.15 9.49 -1.42
C TYR A 65 -2.67 8.13 -1.90
N SER A 66 -2.28 8.08 -3.17
CA SER A 66 -1.50 6.96 -3.71
C SER A 66 -0.02 7.33 -3.74
N PRO A 67 0.89 6.47 -3.26
CA PRO A 67 2.33 6.69 -3.43
C PRO A 67 2.74 6.81 -4.91
N TRP A 68 2.00 6.20 -5.84
CA TRP A 68 2.23 6.35 -7.28
C TRP A 68 2.04 7.78 -7.78
N ASN A 69 1.08 8.51 -7.21
CA ASN A 69 0.82 9.90 -7.58
C ASN A 69 1.93 10.85 -7.09
N LEU A 70 2.83 10.35 -6.24
CA LEU A 70 3.99 11.08 -5.73
C LEU A 70 5.25 10.84 -6.54
N LEU A 71 5.16 10.11 -7.65
CA LEU A 71 6.28 9.82 -8.53
C LEU A 71 6.14 10.52 -9.87
N ASP A 72 7.27 10.92 -10.43
CA ASP A 72 7.40 11.16 -11.87
C ASP A 72 8.19 9.99 -12.47
N ILE A 73 7.60 9.33 -13.47
CA ILE A 73 8.15 8.14 -14.13
C ILE A 73 8.51 8.50 -15.57
N ASP A 74 9.77 8.29 -15.93
CA ASP A 74 10.26 8.36 -17.30
C ASP A 74 10.01 7.02 -17.98
N ARG A 75 9.16 7.03 -19.00
CA ARG A 75 8.83 5.87 -19.85
C ARG A 75 9.38 6.10 -21.24
N SER A 76 10.62 5.69 -21.46
CA SER A 76 11.21 5.67 -22.81
C SER A 76 11.16 4.26 -23.40
N THR A 77 11.38 4.15 -24.71
CA THR A 77 11.38 2.86 -25.43
C THR A 77 12.40 1.85 -24.91
N SER A 78 13.44 2.31 -24.22
CA SER A 78 14.53 1.46 -23.71
C SER A 78 14.54 1.29 -22.19
N ARG A 79 13.76 2.08 -21.42
CA ARG A 79 13.73 1.99 -19.95
C ARG A 79 12.49 2.63 -19.35
N THR A 80 12.00 2.03 -18.26
CA THR A 80 10.99 2.64 -17.38
C THR A 80 11.60 2.84 -16.00
N ARG A 81 11.75 4.10 -15.57
CA ARG A 81 12.40 4.43 -14.30
C ARG A 81 11.75 5.60 -13.57
N ILE A 82 11.86 5.59 -12.25
CA ILE A 82 11.45 6.71 -11.41
C ILE A 82 12.53 7.80 -11.49
N VAL A 83 12.14 9.01 -11.87
CA VAL A 83 13.06 10.16 -12.03
C VAL A 83 12.91 11.19 -10.92
N LYS A 84 11.75 11.28 -10.28
CA LYS A 84 11.53 12.22 -9.17
C LYS A 84 10.49 11.69 -8.20
N THR A 85 10.64 12.05 -6.93
CA THR A 85 9.68 11.82 -5.87
C THR A 85 9.17 13.16 -5.32
N ARG A 86 7.92 13.19 -4.89
CA ARG A 86 7.24 14.32 -4.24
C ARG A 86 6.83 13.91 -2.83
N LYS A 87 6.60 14.91 -1.98
CA LYS A 87 6.13 14.73 -0.60
C LYS A 87 4.84 15.51 -0.42
N ILE A 88 3.95 15.00 0.42
CA ILE A 88 2.78 15.73 0.93
C ILE A 88 3.07 16.16 2.35
N LYS A 89 2.67 17.37 2.73
CA LYS A 89 2.71 17.85 4.10
C LYS A 89 1.31 18.19 4.56
N LYS A 90 0.92 17.67 5.71
CA LYS A 90 -0.37 17.92 6.34
C LYS A 90 -0.23 18.42 7.75
N THR A 91 -0.86 19.53 8.03
CA THR A 91 -0.78 20.21 9.30
C THR A 91 -2.11 20.09 10.04
N CYS A 92 -2.05 19.74 11.33
CA CYS A 92 -3.19 19.64 12.23
C CYS A 92 -2.85 20.36 13.52
N LYS A 93 -3.68 21.33 13.91
CA LYS A 93 -3.55 21.99 15.20
C LYS A 93 -4.35 21.20 16.24
N LEU A 94 -3.62 20.57 17.16
CA LEU A 94 -4.15 19.82 18.29
C LEU A 94 -3.95 20.61 19.60
N SER A 95 -4.36 20.04 20.71
CA SER A 95 -4.36 20.70 22.03
C SER A 95 -2.99 21.22 22.48
N SER A 96 -1.91 20.50 22.17
CA SER A 96 -0.54 20.86 22.58
C SER A 96 0.26 21.65 21.53
N GLY A 97 -0.32 21.91 20.35
CA GLY A 97 0.35 22.67 19.30
C GLY A 97 0.09 22.16 17.89
N GLU A 98 0.98 22.55 16.99
CA GLU A 98 0.88 22.22 15.57
C GLU A 98 1.64 20.94 15.25
N TYR A 99 0.94 19.97 14.67
CA TYR A 99 1.50 18.72 14.19
C TYR A 99 1.58 18.75 12.68
N THR A 100 2.76 18.48 12.12
CA THR A 100 2.93 18.29 10.68
C THR A 100 3.30 16.85 10.38
N VAL A 101 2.48 16.21 9.56
CA VAL A 101 2.72 14.87 9.02
C VAL A 101 3.21 15.02 7.59
N THR A 102 4.42 14.54 7.32
CA THR A 102 4.95 14.43 5.96
C THR A 102 4.76 13.01 5.47
N ILE A 103 4.16 12.85 4.29
CA ILE A 103 3.96 11.56 3.61
C ILE A 103 4.81 11.58 2.34
N GLU A 104 5.63 10.55 2.12
CA GLU A 104 6.45 10.42 0.93
C GLU A 104 6.45 8.97 0.41
N PRO A 105 6.70 8.72 -0.88
CA PRO A 105 6.70 7.37 -1.42
C PRO A 105 7.93 6.59 -0.93
N GLU A 106 7.71 5.35 -0.53
CA GLU A 106 8.77 4.38 -0.26
C GLU A 106 8.99 3.54 -1.52
N VAL A 107 10.05 3.86 -2.25
CA VAL A 107 10.38 3.26 -3.54
C VAL A 107 11.38 2.13 -3.34
N PHE A 108 10.91 0.89 -3.41
CA PHE A 108 11.80 -0.28 -3.27
C PHE A 108 12.72 -0.50 -4.47
N ASN A 109 12.30 -0.05 -5.65
CA ASN A 109 13.12 -0.16 -6.85
C ASN A 109 12.88 1.02 -7.82
N ARG A 110 13.97 1.71 -8.19
CA ARG A 110 13.89 2.81 -9.15
C ARG A 110 13.70 2.33 -10.60
N ASN A 111 14.10 1.10 -10.90
CA ASN A 111 13.82 0.44 -12.16
C ASN A 111 12.64 -0.51 -12.00
N LEU A 112 11.50 -0.20 -12.61
CA LEU A 112 10.23 -0.92 -12.36
C LEU A 112 10.21 -2.37 -12.89
N SER A 113 11.31 -2.84 -13.51
CA SER A 113 11.49 -4.21 -14.00
C SER A 113 12.45 -5.07 -13.16
N GLY A 114 12.84 -4.62 -11.96
CA GLY A 114 13.79 -5.36 -11.13
C GLY A 114 13.14 -6.17 -10.01
N THR A 115 13.94 -6.52 -9.01
CA THR A 115 13.67 -7.44 -7.90
C THR A 115 12.35 -7.24 -7.15
N CYS A 116 11.89 -6.01 -6.97
CA CYS A 116 10.60 -5.68 -6.32
C CYS A 116 9.48 -5.36 -7.32
N ASP A 117 9.71 -5.62 -8.61
CA ASP A 117 8.87 -5.21 -9.74
C ASP A 117 8.43 -3.74 -9.60
N ALA A 118 7.15 -3.49 -9.84
CA ALA A 118 6.48 -2.24 -9.57
C ALA A 118 5.83 -2.25 -8.17
N SER A 119 6.47 -2.78 -7.13
CA SER A 119 5.96 -2.64 -5.76
C SER A 119 6.38 -1.29 -5.18
N ILE A 120 5.47 -0.63 -4.46
CA ILE A 120 5.71 0.65 -3.81
C ILE A 120 4.94 0.71 -2.50
N SER A 121 5.47 1.45 -1.52
CA SER A 121 4.77 1.78 -0.29
C SER A 121 4.84 3.29 -0.04
N SER A 122 4.49 3.72 1.15
CA SER A 122 4.74 5.08 1.63
C SER A 122 5.56 5.06 2.89
N ALA A 123 6.12 6.21 3.24
CA ALA A 123 6.74 6.49 4.51
C ALA A 123 6.17 7.78 5.09
N PHE A 124 6.30 7.93 6.40
CA PHE A 124 5.81 9.11 7.10
C PHE A 124 6.83 9.66 8.09
N THR A 125 6.79 10.96 8.30
CA THR A 125 7.50 11.69 9.37
C THR A 125 6.47 12.50 10.14
N VAL A 126 6.61 12.59 11.47
CA VAL A 126 5.76 13.44 12.31
C VAL A 126 6.61 14.47 13.03
N THR A 127 6.24 15.73 12.90
CA THR A 127 6.82 16.85 13.66
C THR A 127 5.75 17.52 14.51
N HIS A 128 6.16 18.02 15.67
CA HIS A 128 5.36 18.82 16.60
C HIS A 128 6.10 20.12 16.87
N ASN A 129 5.50 21.26 16.53
CA ASN A 129 6.13 22.59 16.62
C ASN A 129 7.54 22.63 16.00
N SER A 130 7.69 22.06 14.79
CA SER A 130 8.96 21.92 14.06
C SER A 130 10.00 20.96 14.67
N VAL A 131 9.69 20.27 15.78
CA VAL A 131 10.54 19.22 16.35
C VAL A 131 10.07 17.85 15.85
N THR A 132 10.98 17.04 15.31
CA THR A 132 10.66 15.67 14.86
C THR A 132 10.39 14.79 16.07
N ILE A 133 9.15 14.33 16.22
CA ILE A 133 8.73 13.37 17.26
C ILE A 133 8.67 11.94 16.71
N LYS A 134 8.65 11.80 15.38
CA LYS A 134 8.80 10.53 14.70
C LYS A 134 9.57 10.72 13.40
N GLU A 135 10.76 10.12 13.36
CA GLU A 135 11.60 10.09 12.16
C GLU A 135 10.93 9.33 11.01
N LEU A 136 11.47 9.52 9.80
CA LEU A 136 11.02 8.87 8.59
C LEU A 136 10.89 7.36 8.80
N THR A 137 9.65 6.87 8.75
CA THR A 137 9.32 5.47 9.00
C THR A 137 8.46 4.96 7.84
N PRO A 138 8.91 3.92 7.12
CA PRO A 138 8.11 3.32 6.06
C PRO A 138 6.93 2.52 6.64
N PHE A 139 5.84 2.45 5.89
CA PHE A 139 4.74 1.53 6.22
C PHE A 139 5.13 0.06 5.99
N GLU A 140 6.09 -0.16 5.09
CA GLU A 140 6.65 -1.45 4.73
C GLU A 140 8.17 -1.30 4.53
N ASP A 141 8.95 -2.07 5.30
CA ASP A 141 10.42 -1.94 5.30
C ASP A 141 11.09 -2.49 4.03
N ASP A 142 10.49 -3.51 3.42
CA ASP A 142 11.02 -4.19 2.24
C ASP A 142 9.92 -4.97 1.50
N CYS A 143 10.04 -5.05 0.17
CA CYS A 143 9.07 -5.67 -0.74
C CYS A 143 8.98 -7.20 -0.65
N ARG A 144 9.97 -7.86 -0.05
CA ARG A 144 10.13 -9.34 0.00
C ARG A 144 10.15 -9.89 1.42
N SER A 145 10.40 -9.05 2.41
CA SER A 145 10.48 -9.47 3.80
C SER A 145 9.11 -9.90 4.34
N HIS A 146 9.14 -10.73 5.38
CA HIS A 146 7.96 -11.09 6.16
C HIS A 146 7.68 -10.08 7.29
N SER A 147 8.33 -8.91 7.25
CA SER A 147 8.17 -7.89 8.28
C SER A 147 6.71 -7.43 8.38
N PRO A 148 6.20 -7.20 9.60
CA PRO A 148 4.84 -6.69 9.77
C PRO A 148 4.64 -5.33 9.12
N ILE A 149 3.50 -5.15 8.45
CA ILE A 149 3.11 -3.92 7.77
C ILE A 149 2.44 -2.99 8.76
N ILE A 150 2.86 -1.72 8.79
CA ILE A 150 2.14 -0.69 9.52
C ILE A 150 0.82 -0.42 8.79
N THR A 151 -0.29 -0.50 9.52
CA THR A 151 -1.63 -0.23 8.98
C THR A 151 -2.25 1.01 9.58
N ARG A 152 -1.81 1.42 10.77
CA ARG A 152 -2.30 2.64 11.42
C ARG A 152 -1.20 3.30 12.24
N VAL A 153 -1.12 4.61 12.14
CA VAL A 153 -0.36 5.48 13.03
C VAL A 153 -1.33 6.43 13.69
N THR A 154 -1.26 6.57 15.01
CA THR A 154 -2.08 7.53 15.76
C THR A 154 -1.16 8.43 16.57
N VAL A 155 -1.26 9.73 16.34
CA VAL A 155 -0.56 10.77 17.10
C VAL A 155 -1.57 11.38 18.08
N PHE A 156 -1.22 11.42 19.35
CA PHE A 156 -2.06 11.96 20.41
C PHE A 156 -1.66 13.39 20.75
N GLY A 157 -2.57 14.35 20.60
CA GLY A 157 -2.31 15.77 20.81
C GLY A 157 -1.83 16.08 22.22
N LYS A 158 -2.50 15.54 23.25
CA LYS A 158 -2.15 15.82 24.65
C LYS A 158 -0.72 15.41 25.04
N THR A 159 -0.21 14.31 24.48
CA THR A 159 1.04 13.68 24.93
C THR A 159 2.16 13.71 23.90
N SER A 160 1.86 14.10 22.65
CA SER A 160 2.75 13.91 21.49
C SER A 160 3.20 12.46 21.28
N GLU A 161 2.51 11.48 21.89
CA GLU A 161 2.82 10.06 21.70
C GLU A 161 2.39 9.61 20.31
N VAL A 162 3.22 8.78 19.66
CA VAL A 162 2.93 8.17 18.37
C VAL A 162 2.77 6.66 18.54
N LYS A 163 1.54 6.15 18.43
CA LYS A 163 1.23 4.71 18.47
C LYS A 163 1.14 4.13 17.07
N ILE A 164 1.74 2.96 16.88
CA ILE A 164 1.83 2.29 15.59
C ILE A 164 1.21 0.90 15.69
N LYS A 165 0.18 0.65 14.88
CA LYS A 165 -0.41 -0.68 14.71
C LYS A 165 0.21 -1.37 13.51
N ARG A 166 0.65 -2.62 13.73
CA ARG A 166 1.20 -3.50 12.69
C ARG A 166 0.35 -4.76 12.55
N ILE A 167 0.33 -5.32 11.35
CA ILE A 167 -0.21 -6.66 11.09
C ILE A 167 0.79 -7.47 10.27
N ALA A 168 0.67 -8.80 10.30
CA ALA A 168 1.49 -9.66 9.45
C ALA A 168 1.24 -9.35 7.96
N ARG A 169 2.29 -9.38 7.14
CA ARG A 169 2.21 -9.09 5.69
C ARG A 169 1.16 -9.95 4.98
N SER A 170 1.09 -11.23 5.32
CA SER A 170 0.11 -12.19 4.77
C SER A 170 -1.35 -11.88 5.12
N LYS A 171 -1.60 -10.97 6.07
CA LYS A 171 -2.95 -10.46 6.38
C LYS A 171 -3.24 -9.12 5.71
N PHE A 172 -2.20 -8.44 5.21
CA PHE A 172 -2.33 -7.13 4.58
C PHE A 172 -2.59 -7.28 3.07
N TYR A 173 -1.82 -8.15 2.41
CA TYR A 173 -1.97 -8.52 0.99
C TYR A 173 -2.94 -9.70 0.85
#